data_AF-A0AAX0AYE3-F1
#
_entry.id   AF-A0AAX0AYE3-F1
#
_cell.length_a   1.000
_cell.length_b   1.000
_cell.length_c   1.000
_cell.angle_alpha   90.00
_cell.angle_beta   90.00
_cell.angle_gamma   90.00
#
_symmetry.space_group_name_H-M   'P 1'
#
loop_
_entity.id
_entity.type
_entity.pdbx_description
1 polymer ?
#
loop_
_entity_poly.entity_id
_entity_poly.type
_entity_poly.pdbx_seq_one_letter_code
_entity_poly.pdbx_strand_id
1 'polypeptide(L)'
;MTKKELTFQYFRDNPDVVWQRESIQHYKKLGIRKSTYITYKSEYIAILQVKESNMLKVRNPELYFKGRPRQKFIFNDSSLFRK
;
A
#
# COMPACT_ATOMS: atom_id res chain seq x y z
N MET A 1 13.26 21.04 -7.52
CA MET A 1 13.25 19.63 -7.07
C MET A 1 13.44 19.58 -5.57
N THR A 2 12.51 18.94 -4.87
CA THR A 2 12.62 18.72 -3.42
C THR A 2 13.53 17.52 -3.10
N LYS A 3 14.07 17.46 -1.86
CA LYS A 3 14.88 16.31 -1.42
C LYS A 3 14.13 14.98 -1.50
N LYS A 4 12.81 15.00 -1.28
CA LYS A 4 11.94 13.84 -1.42
C LYS A 4 11.87 13.35 -2.88
N GLU A 5 11.62 14.26 -3.82
CA GLU A 5 11.59 13.95 -5.26
C GLU A 5 12.92 13.37 -5.74
N LEU A 6 14.05 13.96 -5.34
CA LEU A 6 15.37 13.44 -5.66
C LEU A 6 15.60 12.03 -5.10
N THR A 7 15.13 11.77 -3.88
CA THR A 7 15.24 10.44 -3.25
C THR A 7 14.36 9.42 -3.96
N PHE A 8 13.16 9.80 -4.38
CA PHE A 8 12.26 8.92 -5.14
C PHE A 8 12.79 8.65 -6.55
N GLN A 9 13.39 9.65 -7.20
CA GLN A 9 14.07 9.46 -8.48
C GLN A 9 15.25 8.51 -8.32
N TYR A 10 16.06 8.67 -7.26
CA TYR A 10 17.14 7.75 -6.95
C TYR A 10 16.65 6.29 -6.77
N PHE A 11 15.53 6.09 -6.07
CA PHE A 11 14.91 4.77 -5.93
C PHE A 11 14.36 4.19 -7.23
N ARG A 12 13.87 5.04 -8.13
CA ARG A 12 13.43 4.63 -9.47
C ARG A 12 14.60 4.15 -10.32
N ASP A 13 15.73 4.86 -10.25
CA ASP A 13 16.93 4.56 -11.02
C ASP A 13 17.73 3.37 -10.43
N ASN A 14 17.52 3.06 -9.13
CA ASN A 14 18.21 2.00 -8.40
C ASN A 14 17.21 1.12 -7.61
N PRO A 15 16.42 0.26 -8.28
CA PRO A 15 15.36 -0.51 -7.64
C PRO A 15 15.86 -1.48 -6.56
N ASP A 16 17.09 -2.00 -6.69
CA ASP A 16 17.69 -2.94 -5.73
C ASP A 16 17.82 -2.33 -4.32
N VAL A 17 18.09 -1.02 -4.25
CA VAL A 17 18.27 -0.29 -3.00
C VAL A 17 16.98 -0.25 -2.16
N VAL A 18 15.83 -0.34 -2.82
CA VAL A 18 14.51 -0.36 -2.18
C VAL A 18 14.27 -1.68 -1.45
N TRP A 19 14.83 -2.79 -1.93
CA TRP A 19 14.57 -4.12 -1.36
C TRP A 19 15.71 -4.65 -0.49
N GLN A 20 16.87 -4.01 -0.51
CA GLN A 20 17.97 -4.34 0.41
C GLN A 20 17.56 -4.15 1.87
N ARG A 21 17.81 -5.19 2.68
CA ARG A 21 17.58 -5.22 4.14
C ARG A 21 18.51 -4.29 4.89
N GLU A 22 19.78 -4.24 4.47
CA GLU A 22 20.77 -3.38 5.09
C GLU A 22 20.65 -1.97 4.52
N SER A 23 20.58 -0.97 5.41
CA SER A 23 20.72 0.42 4.98
C SER A 23 22.19 0.68 4.66
N ILE A 24 22.62 0.28 3.47
CA ILE A 24 23.82 0.88 2.86
C ILE A 24 23.65 2.41 2.99
N GLN A 25 24.74 3.13 3.23
CA GLN A 25 24.74 4.55 3.61
C GLN A 25 24.27 5.52 2.50
N HIS A 26 23.30 5.13 1.66
CA HIS A 26 22.66 5.92 0.62
C HIS A 26 22.07 7.24 1.16
N TYR A 27 21.60 7.25 2.41
CA TYR A 27 21.14 8.49 3.06
C TYR A 27 22.25 9.56 3.11
N LYS A 28 23.53 9.17 3.24
CA LYS A 28 24.67 10.09 3.18
C LYS A 28 24.87 10.65 1.78
N LYS A 29 24.78 9.80 0.74
CA LYS A 29 24.88 10.24 -0.67
C LYS A 29 23.77 11.22 -1.06
N LEU A 30 22.57 11.03 -0.53
CA LEU A 30 21.42 11.91 -0.76
C LEU A 30 21.44 13.19 0.11
N GLY A 31 22.33 13.24 1.10
CA GLY A 31 22.45 14.34 2.05
C GLY A 31 21.19 14.49 2.92
N ILE A 32 20.63 13.36 3.37
CA ILE A 32 19.45 13.34 4.24
C ILE A 32 19.72 12.52 5.52
N ARG A 33 18.92 12.76 6.56
CA ARG A 33 18.99 11.98 7.80
C ARG A 33 18.55 10.54 7.55
N LYS A 34 19.12 9.59 8.32
CA LYS A 34 18.76 8.17 8.24
C LYS A 34 17.27 7.93 8.50
N SER A 35 16.68 8.62 9.47
CA SER A 35 15.24 8.54 9.75
C SER A 35 14.40 8.96 8.55
N THR A 36 14.73 10.11 7.95
CA THR A 36 14.07 10.61 6.73
C THR A 36 14.18 9.62 5.57
N TYR A 37 15.34 9.00 5.39
CA TYR A 37 15.54 7.96 4.37
C TYR A 37 14.62 6.76 4.59
N ILE A 38 14.51 6.27 5.84
CA ILE A 38 13.61 5.16 6.19
C ILE A 38 12.15 5.52 5.86
N THR A 39 11.71 6.72 6.24
CA THR A 39 10.35 7.20 5.93
C THR A 39 10.11 7.23 4.43
N TYR A 40 11.03 7.82 3.65
CA TYR A 40 10.90 7.90 2.20
C TYR A 40 10.92 6.53 1.53
N LYS A 41 11.73 5.59 2.04
CA LYS A 41 11.77 4.21 1.54
C LYS A 41 10.43 3.51 1.78
N SER A 42 9.88 3.60 2.98
CA SER A 42 8.56 3.01 3.31
C SER A 42 7.43 3.61 2.47
N GLU A 43 7.42 4.94 2.30
CA GLU A 43 6.43 5.60 1.45
C GLU A 43 6.54 5.14 -0.02
N TYR A 44 7.76 5.04 -0.55
CA TYR A 44 7.98 4.59 -1.92
C TYR A 44 7.50 3.15 -2.13
N ILE A 45 7.77 2.24 -1.18
CA ILE A 45 7.29 0.85 -1.21
C ILE A 45 5.75 0.81 -1.19
N ALA A 46 5.11 1.61 -0.33
CA ALA A 46 3.65 1.68 -0.27
C ALA A 46 3.06 2.14 -1.62
N ILE A 47 3.68 3.12 -2.28
CA ILE A 47 3.25 3.58 -3.61
C ILE A 47 3.38 2.45 -4.65
N LEU A 48 4.47 1.67 -4.62
CA LEU A 48 4.66 0.54 -5.52
C LEU A 48 3.58 -0.53 -5.32
N GLN A 49 3.32 -0.92 -4.07
CA GLN A 49 2.29 -1.91 -3.74
C GLN A 49 0.87 -1.47 -4.13
N VAL A 50 0.56 -0.17 -3.98
CA VAL A 50 -0.73 0.39 -4.43
C VAL A 50 -0.85 0.34 -5.96
N LYS A 51 0.23 0.64 -6.69
CA LYS A 51 0.24 0.53 -8.15
C LYS A 51 0.06 -0.91 -8.62
N GLU A 52 0.77 -1.86 -8.02
CA GLU A 52 0.63 -3.29 -8.33
C GLU A 52 -0.78 -3.81 -8.04
N SER A 53 -1.34 -3.50 -6.86
CA SER A 53 -2.69 -3.93 -6.49
C SER A 53 -3.77 -3.30 -7.37
N ASN A 54 -3.60 -2.05 -7.81
CA ASN A 54 -4.51 -1.44 -8.78
C ASN A 54 -4.39 -2.08 -10.17
N MET A 55 -3.20 -2.48 -10.62
CA MET A 55 -3.04 -3.26 -11.86
C MET A 55 -3.70 -4.64 -11.77
N LEU A 56 -3.63 -5.30 -10.60
CA LEU A 56 -4.30 -6.58 -10.37
C LEU A 56 -5.84 -6.45 -10.36
N LYS A 57 -6.39 -5.34 -9.83
CA LYS A 57 -7.83 -5.06 -9.89
C LYS A 57 -8.35 -4.85 -11.31
N VAL A 58 -7.53 -4.35 -12.23
CA VAL A 58 -7.89 -4.19 -13.64
C VAL A 58 -7.93 -5.54 -14.38
N ARG A 59 -7.21 -6.56 -13.90
CA ARG A 59 -7.16 -7.88 -14.56
C ARG A 59 -8.29 -8.84 -14.21
N ASN A 60 -9.06 -8.60 -13.15
CA ASN A 60 -10.23 -9.42 -12.80
C ASN A 60 -11.47 -8.55 -12.51
N PRO A 61 -12.16 -8.04 -13.56
CA PRO A 61 -13.45 -7.38 -13.39
C PRO A 61 -14.57 -8.35 -12.94
N GLU A 62 -14.37 -9.66 -13.04
CA GLU A 62 -15.41 -10.69 -12.80
C GLU A 62 -15.67 -11.02 -11.33
N LEU A 63 -14.81 -10.59 -10.39
CA LEU A 63 -15.01 -10.82 -8.95
C LEU A 63 -15.82 -9.71 -8.26
N TYR A 64 -16.26 -8.69 -9.00
CA TYR A 64 -17.24 -7.73 -8.47
C TYR A 64 -18.63 -8.38 -8.48
N PHE A 65 -19.15 -8.62 -7.28
CA PHE A 65 -20.47 -9.14 -6.94
C PHE A 65 -21.67 -8.37 -7.57
N LYS A 66 -21.75 -8.26 -8.89
CA LYS A 66 -22.98 -7.86 -9.59
C LYS A 66 -23.93 -9.05 -9.62
N GLY A 67 -24.99 -9.01 -8.81
CA GLY A 67 -26.11 -9.94 -8.92
C GLY A 67 -26.40 -10.82 -7.71
N ARG A 68 -25.66 -10.72 -6.59
CA ARG A 68 -26.12 -11.38 -5.34
C ARG A 68 -27.23 -10.55 -4.71
N PRO A 69 -28.45 -11.10 -4.51
CA PRO A 69 -29.50 -10.39 -3.79
C PRO A 69 -29.02 -10.05 -2.38
N ARG A 70 -29.30 -8.83 -1.91
CA ARG A 70 -29.09 -8.45 -0.50
C ARG A 70 -29.86 -9.44 0.38
N GLN A 71 -29.14 -10.29 1.10
CA GLN A 71 -29.75 -11.05 2.19
C GLN A 71 -30.08 -10.06 3.30
N LYS A 72 -31.37 -9.74 3.45
CA LYS A 72 -31.86 -9.01 4.62
C LYS A 72 -31.77 -9.96 5.80
N PHE A 73 -30.92 -9.64 6.77
CA PHE A 73 -30.92 -10.33 8.05
C PHE A 73 -32.21 -9.97 8.77
N ILE A 74 -33.12 -10.94 8.92
CA ILE A 74 -34.33 -10.78 9.72
C ILE A 74 -33.95 -11.23 11.13
N PHE A 75 -33.80 -10.27 12.03
CA PHE A 75 -33.64 -10.57 13.45
C PHE A 75 -34.99 -11.04 13.99
N ASN A 76 -35.09 -12.31 14.37
CA ASN A 76 -36.30 -12.87 14.97
C ASN A 76 -36.18 -12.77 16.50
N ASP A 77 -36.85 -11.77 17.08
CA ASP A 77 -36.88 -11.47 18.51
C ASP A 77 -38.06 -12.15 19.24
N SER A 78 -38.82 -13.01 18.57
CA SER A 78 -39.99 -13.67 19.18
C SER A 78 -39.67 -14.54 20.41
N SER A 79 -38.40 -14.91 20.62
CA SER A 79 -37.95 -15.58 21.84
C SER A 79 -37.61 -14.64 23.00
N LEU A 80 -37.41 -13.34 22.75
CA LEU A 80 -37.04 -12.35 23.77
C LEU A 80 -38.22 -11.92 24.66
N PHE A 81 -39.46 -12.20 24.25
CA PHE A 81 -40.67 -11.76 24.95
C PHE A 81 -41.60 -12.90 25.39
N ARG A 82 -41.11 -14.14 25.48
CA ARG A 82 -41.91 -15.22 26.08
C ARG A 82 -42.06 -14.97 27.59
N LYS A 83 -43.29 -14.65 28.01
CA LYS A 83 -43.73 -14.56 29.41
C LYS A 83 -43.86 -15.93 30.05
#